data_AF-A0A4V1AL06-F1
#
_entry.id   AF-A0A4V1AL06-F1
#
_cell.length_a   1.000
_cell.length_b   1.000
_cell.length_c   1.000
_cell.angle_alpha   90.00
_cell.angle_beta   90.00
_cell.angle_gamma   90.00
#
_symmetry.space_group_name_H-M   'P 1'
#
loop_
_entity.id
_entity.type
_entity.pdbx_description
1 polymer ?
#
loop_
_entity_poly.entity_id
_entity_poly.type
_entity_poly.pdbx_seq_one_letter_code
_entity_poly.pdbx_strand_id
1 'polypeptide(L)'
;MKRTILFFAIVSFFYQCCSQKKEPSSQPVLEKTNSELPNQKYFVGKWVNTETYYIIGNKKKLQPQSNCQQKSYWEFNEKNEILTQSKFTAKGKNCSEFISTNSGTVIFTDNNMQYFVDDVLYSVKIKVISDHKFMLITNDFIGGKEVKIEKIYEKNKGGYFNRSGFCFKKLSQPVYDFSIDKLPELK
;
A
#
# COMPACT_ATOMS: atom_id res chain seq x y z
N MET A 1 51.29 47.71 22.86
CA MET A 1 50.48 47.41 21.65
C MET A 1 50.77 45.97 21.23
N LYS A 2 49.96 45.03 21.70
CA LYS A 2 50.00 43.60 21.39
C LYS A 2 48.54 43.14 21.39
N ARG A 3 47.99 42.76 20.23
CA ARG A 3 46.76 41.96 20.01
C ARG A 3 46.16 42.29 18.63
N THR A 4 46.74 41.76 17.55
CA THR A 4 46.04 41.70 16.25
C THR A 4 46.68 40.75 15.24
N ILE A 5 47.28 39.64 15.66
CA ILE A 5 47.76 38.60 14.73
C ILE A 5 47.42 37.23 15.30
N LEU A 6 46.12 36.89 15.36
CA LEU A 6 45.69 35.55 15.73
C LEU A 6 44.31 35.18 15.16
N PHE A 7 43.98 35.60 13.93
CA PHE A 7 42.71 35.23 13.30
C PHE A 7 42.82 34.62 11.88
N PHE A 8 44.03 34.41 11.36
CA PHE A 8 44.22 33.86 10.01
C PHE A 8 44.64 32.38 9.95
N ALA A 9 44.75 31.69 11.10
CA ALA A 9 45.30 30.33 11.15
C ALA A 9 44.28 29.21 11.42
N ILE A 10 42.97 29.46 11.37
CA ILE A 10 41.93 28.47 11.74
C ILE A 10 41.04 28.05 10.55
N VAL A 11 41.27 28.55 9.33
CA VAL A 11 40.40 28.24 8.16
C VAL A 11 41.03 27.24 7.17
N SER A 12 42.24 26.74 7.41
CA SER A 12 43.00 25.98 6.39
C SER A 12 43.04 24.47 6.58
N PHE A 13 42.38 23.93 7.60
CA PHE A 13 42.33 22.48 7.83
C PHE A 13 40.92 22.11 8.18
N PHE A 14 40.06 21.76 7.22
CA PHE A 14 39.16 20.61 7.31
C PHE A 14 38.60 20.28 5.91
N TYR A 15 39.14 19.19 5.35
CA TYR A 15 38.47 18.17 4.52
C TYR A 15 38.12 18.46 3.06
N GLN A 16 39.13 18.19 2.23
CA GLN A 16 39.11 17.24 1.11
C GLN A 16 37.72 16.64 0.79
N CYS A 17 37.08 17.18 -0.24
CA CYS A 17 35.94 16.56 -0.90
C CYS A 17 36.45 15.37 -1.72
N CYS A 18 36.28 14.14 -1.23
CA CYS A 18 36.50 12.94 -2.03
C CYS A 18 35.42 12.89 -3.12
N SER A 19 35.78 13.31 -4.33
CA SER A 19 34.99 13.04 -5.55
C SER A 19 34.90 11.53 -5.74
N GLN A 20 33.77 10.93 -5.36
CA GLN A 20 33.45 9.56 -5.73
C GLN A 20 33.26 9.51 -7.26
N LYS A 21 34.28 9.00 -7.96
CA LYS A 21 34.10 8.48 -9.32
C LYS A 21 33.16 7.28 -9.22
N LYS A 22 31.98 7.38 -9.83
CA LYS A 22 31.13 6.19 -10.03
C LYS A 22 31.79 5.31 -11.10
N GLU A 23 32.11 4.09 -10.71
CA GLU A 23 32.38 2.99 -11.63
C GLU A 23 31.17 2.78 -12.57
N PRO A 24 31.39 2.30 -13.80
CA PRO A 24 30.31 1.91 -14.69
C PRO A 24 29.64 0.64 -14.14
N SER A 25 28.52 0.83 -13.43
CA SER A 25 27.65 -0.26 -13.04
C SER A 25 27.01 -0.86 -14.29
N SER A 26 27.27 -2.15 -14.49
CA SER A 26 26.68 -3.05 -15.48
C SER A 26 25.19 -2.77 -15.70
N GLN A 27 24.81 -2.66 -16.97
CA GLN A 27 23.42 -2.54 -17.42
C GLN A 27 22.54 -3.62 -16.74
N PRO A 28 21.50 -3.24 -15.98
CA PRO A 28 20.43 -4.20 -15.73
C PRO A 28 19.72 -4.44 -17.06
N VAL A 29 19.60 -5.72 -17.41
CA VAL A 29 18.73 -6.21 -18.49
C VAL A 29 17.41 -5.46 -18.39
N LEU A 30 17.14 -4.65 -19.41
CA LEU A 30 15.90 -3.90 -19.58
C LEU A 30 14.77 -4.92 -19.80
N GLU A 31 14.24 -5.48 -18.72
CA GLU A 31 12.95 -6.14 -18.75
C GLU A 31 11.93 -5.04 -19.03
N LYS A 32 11.57 -4.95 -20.31
CA LYS A 32 10.67 -3.98 -20.90
C LYS A 32 9.26 -4.22 -20.34
N THR A 33 9.05 -3.86 -19.07
CA THR A 33 7.70 -3.68 -18.54
C THR A 33 7.23 -2.36 -19.15
N ASN A 34 6.42 -2.44 -20.20
CA ASN A 34 5.62 -1.31 -20.66
C ASN A 34 4.67 -0.92 -19.51
N SER A 35 5.16 -0.24 -18.48
CA SER A 35 4.30 0.35 -17.45
C SER A 35 3.95 1.75 -17.90
N GLU A 36 3.10 1.82 -18.92
CA GLU A 36 2.31 3.02 -19.14
C GLU A 36 1.49 3.23 -17.85
N LEU A 37 1.58 4.42 -17.25
CA LEU A 37 0.80 4.73 -16.06
C LEU A 37 -0.67 4.41 -16.36
N PRO A 38 -1.38 3.71 -15.45
CA PRO A 38 -2.81 3.54 -15.63
C PRO A 38 -3.48 4.91 -15.71
N ASN A 39 -4.28 5.11 -16.76
CA ASN A 39 -5.14 6.29 -16.89
C ASN A 39 -5.94 6.46 -15.59
N GLN A 40 -5.95 7.66 -14.99
CA GLN A 40 -6.60 7.92 -13.70
C GLN A 40 -8.07 7.44 -13.68
N LYS A 41 -8.74 7.47 -14.84
CA LYS A 41 -10.11 6.96 -15.04
C LYS A 41 -10.29 5.48 -14.68
N TYR A 42 -9.23 4.69 -14.76
CA TYR A 42 -9.24 3.28 -14.33
C TYR A 42 -9.75 3.15 -12.89
N PHE A 43 -9.27 4.02 -12.00
CA PHE A 43 -9.54 3.95 -10.57
C PHE A 43 -10.94 4.45 -10.18
N VAL A 44 -11.63 5.21 -11.03
CA VAL A 44 -12.95 5.77 -10.69
C VAL A 44 -13.94 4.66 -10.32
N GLY A 45 -14.60 4.81 -9.18
CA GLY A 45 -15.60 3.87 -8.64
C GLY A 45 -15.24 3.31 -7.26
N LYS A 46 -16.01 2.31 -6.83
CA LYS A 46 -15.87 1.64 -5.52
C LYS A 46 -14.99 0.41 -5.62
N TRP A 47 -14.08 0.24 -4.67
CA TRP A 47 -13.11 -0.84 -4.61
C TRP A 47 -13.08 -1.47 -3.23
N VAL A 48 -13.23 -2.79 -3.18
CA VAL A 48 -13.23 -3.55 -1.94
C VAL A 48 -11.89 -4.26 -1.81
N ASN A 49 -11.28 -4.21 -0.62
CA ASN A 49 -10.09 -5.01 -0.34
C ASN A 49 -10.51 -6.47 -0.14
N THR A 50 -10.16 -7.35 -1.07
CA THR A 50 -10.54 -8.76 -1.02
C THR A 50 -9.49 -9.64 -0.36
N GLU A 51 -8.21 -9.26 -0.45
CA GLU A 51 -7.10 -10.08 0.05
C GLU A 51 -5.98 -9.17 0.59
N THR A 52 -5.52 -9.45 1.80
CA THR A 52 -4.31 -8.82 2.35
C THR A 52 -3.28 -9.91 2.63
N TYR A 53 -2.07 -9.75 2.12
CA TYR A 53 -0.95 -10.65 2.38
C TYR A 53 0.16 -9.95 3.15
N TYR A 54 0.71 -10.62 4.15
CA TYR A 54 1.94 -10.26 4.81
C TYR A 54 3.10 -11.09 4.27
N ILE A 55 4.16 -10.42 3.86
CA ILE A 55 5.39 -11.04 3.37
C ILE A 55 6.48 -10.75 4.39
N ILE A 56 6.88 -11.80 5.10
CA ILE A 56 7.93 -11.77 6.13
C ILE A 56 9.05 -12.69 5.67
N GLY A 57 10.18 -12.11 5.23
CA GLY A 57 11.22 -12.84 4.52
C GLY A 57 10.64 -13.50 3.25
N ASN A 58 10.80 -14.83 3.12
CA ASN A 58 10.30 -15.59 1.98
C ASN A 58 8.90 -16.18 2.17
N LYS A 59 8.22 -15.88 3.29
CA LYS A 59 6.90 -16.45 3.60
C LYS A 59 5.80 -15.42 3.31
N LYS A 60 4.88 -15.77 2.42
CA LYS A 60 3.64 -15.02 2.16
C LYS A 60 2.49 -15.64 2.94
N LYS A 61 1.82 -14.87 3.79
CA LYS A 61 0.69 -15.31 4.61
C LYS A 61 -0.54 -14.46 4.31
N LEU A 62 -1.68 -15.10 4.06
CA LEU A 62 -2.97 -14.43 3.92
C LEU A 62 -3.46 -13.99 5.30
N GLN A 63 -3.87 -12.73 5.43
CA GLN A 63 -4.52 -12.20 6.62
C GLN A 63 -6.02 -12.51 6.59
N PRO A 64 -6.57 -13.12 7.65
CA PRO A 64 -8.01 -13.24 7.80
C PRO A 64 -8.65 -11.86 7.87
N GLN A 65 -9.69 -11.63 7.06
CA GLN A 65 -10.47 -10.39 7.08
C GLN A 65 -11.75 -10.59 7.90
N SER A 66 -12.11 -9.59 8.70
CA SER A 66 -13.41 -9.56 9.37
C SER A 66 -14.54 -9.25 8.38
N ASN A 67 -15.78 -9.61 8.74
CA ASN A 67 -16.97 -9.29 7.94
C ASN A 67 -17.07 -7.78 7.65
N CYS A 68 -16.71 -6.91 8.61
CA CYS A 68 -16.75 -5.47 8.41
C CYS A 68 -15.65 -4.99 7.46
N GLN A 69 -14.46 -5.59 7.51
CA GLN A 69 -13.40 -5.29 6.54
C GLN A 69 -13.82 -5.65 5.12
N GLN A 70 -14.50 -6.79 4.93
CA GLN A 70 -15.02 -7.24 3.63
C GLN A 70 -16.13 -6.34 3.07
N LYS A 71 -16.85 -5.60 3.92
CA LYS A 71 -17.84 -4.59 3.50
C LYS A 71 -17.26 -3.18 3.35
N SER A 72 -16.06 -2.95 3.85
CA SER A 72 -15.39 -1.66 3.75
C SER A 72 -14.86 -1.47 2.32
N TYR A 73 -14.89 -0.23 1.82
CA TYR A 73 -14.49 0.06 0.45
C TYR A 73 -13.78 1.41 0.36
N TRP A 74 -13.00 1.56 -0.69
CA TRP A 74 -12.47 2.83 -1.17
C TRP A 74 -13.32 3.31 -2.32
N GLU A 75 -13.65 4.59 -2.34
CA GLU A 75 -14.33 5.23 -3.45
C GLU A 75 -13.41 6.27 -4.05
N PHE A 76 -13.17 6.15 -5.35
CA PHE A 76 -12.45 7.16 -6.11
C PHE A 76 -13.42 7.89 -7.03
N ASN A 77 -13.33 9.21 -7.03
CA ASN A 77 -14.14 10.09 -7.85
C ASN A 77 -13.22 10.99 -8.67
N GLU A 78 -13.60 11.26 -9.93
CA GLU A 78 -12.91 12.23 -10.78
C GLU A 78 -13.81 13.45 -10.95
N LYS A 79 -13.29 14.63 -10.64
CA LYS A 79 -13.95 15.90 -10.91
C LYS A 79 -12.93 16.89 -11.46
N ASN A 80 -13.21 17.44 -12.64
CA ASN A 80 -12.30 18.37 -13.32
C ASN A 80 -10.88 17.81 -13.48
N GLU A 81 -10.76 16.55 -13.93
CA GLU A 81 -9.48 15.84 -14.13
C GLU A 81 -8.65 15.62 -12.85
N ILE A 82 -9.22 15.91 -11.68
CA ILE A 82 -8.62 15.63 -10.38
C ILE A 82 -9.27 14.38 -9.81
N LEU A 83 -8.47 13.33 -9.60
CA LEU A 83 -8.90 12.14 -8.87
C LEU A 83 -8.83 12.40 -7.37
N THR A 84 -9.91 12.12 -6.67
CA THR A 84 -9.97 12.11 -5.20
C THR A 84 -10.42 10.75 -4.70
N GLN A 85 -10.10 10.45 -3.44
CA GLN A 85 -10.48 9.21 -2.79
C GLN A 85 -11.09 9.46 -1.41
N SER A 86 -12.02 8.59 -1.02
CA SER A 86 -12.55 8.48 0.33
C SER A 86 -12.61 7.01 0.75
N LYS A 87 -12.29 6.74 2.02
CA LYS A 87 -12.37 5.41 2.61
C LYS A 87 -13.64 5.28 3.44
N PHE A 88 -14.45 4.28 3.12
CA PHE A 88 -15.65 3.92 3.87
C PHE A 88 -15.38 2.64 4.67
N THR A 89 -15.36 2.77 5.99
CA THR A 89 -15.12 1.66 6.92
C THR A 89 -16.44 1.23 7.54
N ALA A 90 -16.83 -0.02 7.31
CA ALA A 90 -18.03 -0.59 7.91
C ALA A 90 -17.80 -0.86 9.41
N LYS A 91 -18.81 -0.59 10.25
CA LYS A 91 -18.77 -0.79 11.70
C LYS A 91 -20.15 -1.16 12.26
N GLY A 92 -20.20 -1.35 13.58
CA GLY A 92 -21.42 -1.68 14.31
C GLY A 92 -21.83 -3.14 14.18
N LYS A 93 -22.95 -3.49 14.81
CA LYS A 93 -23.51 -4.84 14.76
C LYS A 93 -23.90 -5.15 13.30
N ASN A 94 -23.46 -6.28 12.77
CA ASN A 94 -23.66 -6.70 11.37
C ASN A 94 -22.99 -5.82 10.29
N CYS A 95 -22.11 -4.88 10.68
CA CYS A 95 -21.37 -4.03 9.74
C CYS A 95 -22.28 -3.20 8.82
N SER A 96 -23.36 -2.64 9.36
CA SER A 96 -24.36 -1.86 8.62
C SER A 96 -24.11 -0.35 8.65
N GLU A 97 -23.30 0.14 9.59
CA GLU A 97 -22.93 1.54 9.69
C GLU A 97 -21.60 1.79 8.98
N PHE A 98 -21.39 3.00 8.46
CA PHE A 98 -20.15 3.38 7.80
C PHE A 98 -19.58 4.65 8.41
N ILE A 99 -18.26 4.67 8.62
CA ILE A 99 -17.49 5.90 8.82
C ILE A 99 -16.73 6.17 7.52
N SER A 100 -16.85 7.39 7.00
CA SER A 100 -16.07 7.86 5.86
C SER A 100 -14.94 8.76 6.32
N THR A 101 -13.78 8.64 5.69
CA THR A 101 -12.71 9.65 5.78
C THR A 101 -13.05 10.85 4.91
N ASN A 102 -12.40 11.98 5.16
CA ASN A 102 -12.47 13.12 4.25
C ASN A 102 -11.94 12.74 2.85
N SER A 103 -12.44 13.43 1.82
CA SER A 103 -11.96 13.24 0.45
C SER A 103 -10.56 13.81 0.31
N GLY A 104 -9.60 12.96 -0.06
CA GLY A 104 -8.20 13.35 -0.31
C GLY A 104 -7.82 13.24 -1.77
N THR A 105 -7.01 14.15 -2.27
CA THR A 105 -6.48 14.10 -3.65
C THR A 105 -5.56 12.90 -3.84
N VAL A 106 -5.62 12.30 -5.02
CA VAL A 106 -4.76 11.18 -5.44
C VAL A 106 -3.88 11.63 -6.60
N ILE A 107 -2.57 11.35 -6.50
CA ILE A 107 -1.58 11.65 -7.52
C ILE A 107 -0.85 10.36 -7.88
N PHE A 108 -0.70 10.10 -9.17
CA PHE A 108 0.10 8.98 -9.65
C PHE A 108 1.39 9.48 -10.26
N THR A 109 2.50 8.91 -9.81
CA THR A 109 3.84 9.17 -10.35
C THR A 109 4.54 7.83 -10.50
N ASP A 110 4.85 7.46 -11.74
CA ASP A 110 5.28 6.11 -12.12
C ASP A 110 4.32 5.04 -11.58
N ASN A 111 4.87 4.00 -10.96
CA ASN A 111 4.12 2.94 -10.29
C ASN A 111 3.84 3.26 -8.80
N ASN A 112 3.77 4.54 -8.44
CA ASN A 112 3.41 4.99 -7.09
C ASN A 112 2.11 5.79 -7.11
N MET A 113 1.31 5.58 -6.07
CA MET A 113 0.12 6.35 -5.77
C MET A 113 0.36 7.11 -4.47
N GLN A 114 0.20 8.42 -4.52
CA GLN A 114 0.20 9.30 -3.37
C GLN A 114 -1.23 9.76 -3.09
N TYR A 115 -1.66 9.69 -1.83
CA TYR A 115 -3.02 10.08 -1.46
C TYR A 115 -3.09 10.57 -0.01
N PHE A 116 -4.04 11.47 0.24
CA PHE A 116 -4.31 11.98 1.59
C PHE A 116 -5.45 11.21 2.27
N VAL A 117 -5.30 10.91 3.55
CA VAL A 117 -6.40 10.47 4.43
C VAL A 117 -6.35 11.35 5.69
N ASP A 118 -7.40 12.13 5.93
CA ASP A 118 -7.53 13.00 7.11
C ASP A 118 -6.22 13.77 7.42
N ASP A 119 -5.71 14.50 6.41
CA ASP A 119 -4.48 15.30 6.41
C ASP A 119 -3.13 14.55 6.45
N VAL A 120 -3.16 13.21 6.46
CA VAL A 120 -1.96 12.38 6.37
C VAL A 120 -1.69 11.96 4.93
N LEU A 121 -0.51 12.29 4.41
CA LEU A 121 -0.04 11.84 3.09
C LEU A 121 0.53 10.42 3.16
N TYR A 122 0.00 9.53 2.33
CA TYR A 122 0.50 8.18 2.13
C TYR A 122 1.11 8.06 0.74
N SER A 123 2.17 7.26 0.63
CA SER A 123 2.79 6.88 -0.65
C SER A 123 2.89 5.37 -0.72
N VAL A 124 2.32 4.78 -1.76
CA VAL A 124 2.25 3.32 -1.93
C VAL A 124 2.61 2.92 -3.34
N LYS A 125 3.21 1.75 -3.52
CA LYS A 125 3.40 1.18 -4.86
C LYS A 125 2.10 0.59 -5.36
N ILE A 126 1.80 0.78 -6.63
CA ILE A 126 0.60 0.26 -7.27
C ILE A 126 0.96 -0.67 -8.42
N LYS A 127 0.19 -1.76 -8.53
CA LYS A 127 0.27 -2.69 -9.65
C LYS A 127 -1.14 -2.99 -10.15
N VAL A 128 -1.43 -2.62 -11.40
CA VAL A 128 -2.66 -3.06 -12.07
C VAL A 128 -2.52 -4.54 -12.42
N ILE A 129 -3.55 -5.33 -12.09
CA ILE A 129 -3.59 -6.77 -12.35
C ILE A 129 -4.55 -7.05 -13.52
N SER A 130 -5.71 -6.38 -13.54
CA SER A 130 -6.70 -6.44 -14.63
C SER A 130 -7.62 -5.21 -14.57
N ASP A 131 -8.55 -5.07 -15.53
CA ASP A 131 -9.52 -3.95 -15.62
C ASP A 131 -10.34 -3.68 -14.34
N HIS A 132 -10.43 -4.67 -13.46
CA HIS A 132 -11.23 -4.61 -12.24
C HIS A 132 -10.44 -5.02 -11.00
N LYS A 133 -9.11 -5.09 -11.09
CA LYS A 133 -8.27 -5.57 -10.01
C LYS A 133 -6.92 -4.87 -9.98
N PHE A 134 -6.59 -4.28 -8.84
CA PHE A 134 -5.26 -3.74 -8.61
C PHE A 134 -4.73 -4.18 -7.24
N MET A 135 -3.43 -3.95 -7.03
CA MET A 135 -2.76 -4.23 -5.78
C MET A 135 -2.00 -2.99 -5.31
N LEU A 136 -2.13 -2.70 -4.02
CA LEU A 136 -1.28 -1.76 -3.31
C LEU A 136 -0.20 -2.54 -2.55
N ILE A 137 1.03 -2.05 -2.63
CA ILE A 137 2.18 -2.63 -1.95
C ILE A 137 2.74 -1.56 -1.02
N THR A 138 2.78 -1.87 0.27
CA THR A 138 3.32 -1.01 1.32
C THR A 138 4.34 -1.76 2.16
N ASN A 139 5.29 -1.03 2.76
CA ASN A 139 6.16 -1.57 3.78
C ASN A 139 5.72 -1.00 5.15
N ASP A 140 5.72 -1.84 6.17
CA ASP A 140 5.35 -1.47 7.53
C ASP A 140 6.31 -2.16 8.52
N PHE A 141 6.32 -1.73 9.78
CA PHE A 141 7.12 -2.33 10.84
C PHE A 141 6.22 -3.06 11.84
N ILE A 142 6.28 -4.39 11.85
CA ILE A 142 5.50 -5.22 12.78
C ILE A 142 6.46 -6.06 13.62
N GLY A 143 6.40 -5.89 14.94
CA GLY A 143 7.27 -6.62 15.88
C GLY A 143 8.76 -6.37 15.64
N GLY A 144 9.13 -5.12 15.31
CA GLY A 144 10.53 -4.71 15.10
C GLY A 144 11.14 -5.18 13.76
N LYS A 145 10.35 -5.77 12.87
CA LYS A 145 10.80 -6.22 11.54
C LYS A 145 10.04 -5.49 10.45
N GLU A 146 10.75 -5.17 9.36
CA GLU A 146 10.10 -4.69 8.15
C GLU A 146 9.27 -5.82 7.52
N VAL A 147 8.01 -5.52 7.25
CA VAL A 147 7.03 -6.43 6.65
C VAL A 147 6.46 -5.76 5.42
N LYS A 148 6.52 -6.45 4.28
CA LYS A 148 5.83 -6.01 3.07
C LYS A 148 4.38 -6.48 3.14
N ILE A 149 3.46 -5.57 2.86
CA ILE A 149 2.02 -5.80 2.84
C ILE A 149 1.52 -5.62 1.42
N GLU A 150 0.85 -6.63 0.89
CA GLU A 150 0.16 -6.57 -0.41
C GLU A 150 -1.34 -6.57 -0.14
N LYS A 151 -2.05 -5.53 -0.58
CA LYS A 151 -3.50 -5.42 -0.48
C LYS A 151 -4.10 -5.44 -1.87
N ILE A 152 -5.01 -6.36 -2.12
CA ILE A 152 -5.64 -6.56 -3.40
C ILE A 152 -7.05 -6.00 -3.36
N TYR A 153 -7.36 -5.16 -4.35
CA TYR A 153 -8.61 -4.46 -4.46
C TYR A 153 -9.34 -4.89 -5.73
N GLU A 154 -10.62 -5.20 -5.58
CA GLU A 154 -11.51 -5.52 -6.69
C GLU A 154 -12.62 -4.49 -6.83
N LYS A 155 -12.95 -4.14 -8.07
CA LYS A 155 -13.97 -3.13 -8.38
C LYS A 155 -15.35 -3.68 -8.00
N ASN A 156 -16.03 -2.99 -7.10
CA ASN A 156 -17.40 -3.31 -6.73
C ASN A 156 -18.34 -2.88 -7.86
N LYS A 157 -18.65 -3.81 -8.75
CA LYS A 157 -19.53 -3.60 -9.90
C LYS A 157 -21.01 -3.54 -9.51
N GLY A 158 -21.41 -2.76 -8.49
CA GLY A 158 -22.82 -2.50 -8.18
C GLY A 158 -23.74 -3.72 -8.16
N GLY A 159 -23.20 -4.90 -7.88
CA GLY A 159 -23.90 -6.17 -7.88
C GLY A 159 -24.23 -6.45 -6.44
N TYR A 160 -25.54 -6.45 -6.14
CA TYR A 160 -26.13 -6.96 -4.92
C TYR A 160 -25.19 -7.87 -4.13
N PHE A 161 -24.86 -7.47 -2.89
CA PHE A 161 -24.54 -8.45 -1.85
C PHE A 161 -25.77 -9.35 -1.74
N ASN A 162 -25.83 -10.41 -2.53
CA ASN A 162 -26.84 -11.44 -2.38
C ASN A 162 -26.60 -12.08 -1.02
N ARG A 163 -27.54 -11.81 -0.10
CA ARG A 163 -27.89 -12.79 0.93
C ARG A 163 -28.10 -14.12 0.20
N SER A 164 -27.42 -15.16 0.68
CA SER A 164 -27.48 -16.55 0.19
C SER A 164 -27.07 -16.79 -1.26
N GLY A 165 -25.97 -17.52 -1.46
CA GLY A 165 -25.65 -18.07 -2.77
C GLY A 165 -24.18 -18.38 -2.96
N PHE A 166 -23.79 -19.58 -2.54
CA PHE A 166 -22.51 -20.21 -2.83
C PHE A 166 -22.04 -19.97 -4.27
N CYS A 167 -20.78 -19.56 -4.42
CA CYS A 167 -19.96 -19.92 -5.58
C CYS A 167 -18.62 -20.45 -5.07
N PHE A 168 -18.66 -21.66 -4.51
CA PHE A 168 -17.46 -22.48 -4.43
C PHE A 168 -17.19 -23.03 -5.82
N LYS A 169 -16.13 -22.54 -6.46
CA LYS A 169 -15.44 -23.31 -7.48
C LYS A 169 -14.90 -24.55 -6.75
N LYS A 170 -15.51 -25.69 -7.04
CA LYS A 170 -15.26 -27.00 -6.43
C LYS A 170 -13.76 -27.34 -6.55
N LEU A 171 -13.00 -27.08 -5.49
CA LEU A 171 -11.71 -27.70 -5.22
C LEU A 171 -11.89 -28.49 -3.93
N SER A 172 -11.68 -29.80 -4.07
CA SER A 172 -11.73 -30.80 -3.01
C SER A 172 -11.07 -30.31 -1.72
N GLN A 173 -11.85 -30.29 -0.63
CA GLN A 173 -11.37 -30.07 0.73
C GLN A 173 -10.47 -31.25 1.15
N PRO A 174 -9.33 -31.00 1.80
CA PRO A 174 -8.93 -31.80 2.94
C PRO A 174 -9.51 -31.17 4.21
N VAL A 175 -10.19 -32.01 4.97
CA VAL A 175 -10.63 -31.77 6.35
C VAL A 175 -9.40 -31.43 7.20
N TYR A 176 -9.42 -30.30 7.90
CA TYR A 176 -8.50 -30.06 9.00
C TYR A 176 -9.22 -29.57 10.24
N ASP A 177 -8.89 -30.29 11.30
CA ASP A 177 -9.37 -30.27 12.65
C ASP A 177 -9.00 -28.96 13.39
N PHE A 178 -9.88 -28.54 14.28
CA PHE A 178 -9.69 -27.36 15.11
C PHE A 178 -8.76 -27.74 16.27
N SER A 179 -7.53 -27.22 16.28
CA SER A 179 -6.76 -27.06 17.52
C SER A 179 -6.36 -25.62 17.70
N ILE A 180 -6.93 -25.01 18.74
CA ILE A 180 -6.57 -23.71 19.27
C ILE A 180 -5.28 -23.92 20.05
N ASP A 181 -4.13 -23.62 19.44
CA ASP A 181 -2.88 -23.47 20.18
C ASP A 181 -2.36 -22.03 20.09
N LYS A 182 -2.29 -21.49 21.31
CA LYS A 182 -1.78 -20.22 21.81
C LYS A 182 -0.66 -19.58 20.97
N LEU A 183 -0.82 -18.27 20.72
CA LEU A 183 0.26 -17.35 20.43
C LEU A 183 1.33 -17.45 21.53
N PRO A 184 2.63 -17.61 21.20
CA PRO A 184 3.67 -17.48 22.21
C PRO A 184 3.88 -16.01 22.56
N GLU A 185 3.66 -15.69 23.84
CA GLU A 185 4.18 -14.50 24.48
C GLU A 185 5.72 -14.51 24.37
N LEU A 186 6.29 -13.45 23.80
CA LEU A 186 7.73 -13.22 23.83
C LEU A 186 8.07 -12.47 25.11
N LYS A 187 8.78 -13.15 26.02
CA LYS A 187 9.56 -12.54 27.09
C LYS A 187 10.82 -11.90 26.53
#